data_AF-A0A4R4LJU8-F1
#
_entry.id   AF-A0A4R4LJU8-F1
#
_cell.length_a   1.000
_cell.length_b   1.000
_cell.length_c   1.000
_cell.angle_alpha   90.00
_cell.angle_beta   90.00
_cell.angle_gamma   90.00
#
_symmetry.space_group_name_H-M   'P 1'
#
loop_
_entity.id
_entity.type
_entity.pdbx_description
1 polymer ?
#
loop_
_entity_poly.entity_id
_entity_poly.type
_entity_poly.pdbx_seq_one_letter_code
_entity_poly.pdbx_strand_id
1 'polypeptide(L)' 'MPDMHEEEEVVLRLDRPTATAIADLIYNVGEHQAAGMPIAELSTDESERLGRVLRDLWRALGVPLPYGGVSGKEVHRRI' A
#
# COMPACT_ATOMS: atom_id res chain seq x y z
N MET A 1 -28.80 -20.71 13.06
CA MET A 1 -28.00 -19.46 13.03
C MET A 1 -26.61 -19.88 12.62
N PRO A 2 -26.09 -19.51 11.44
CA PRO A 2 -24.69 -19.77 11.14
C PRO A 2 -23.84 -18.88 12.06
N ASP A 3 -22.81 -19.49 12.62
CA ASP A 3 -21.76 -18.85 13.40
C ASP A 3 -21.18 -17.70 12.56
N MET A 4 -21.54 -16.46 12.90
CA MET A 4 -20.85 -15.29 12.36
C MET A 4 -19.48 -15.31 13.02
N HIS A 5 -18.49 -15.89 12.35
CA HIS A 5 -17.10 -15.60 12.67
C HIS A 5 -16.98 -14.07 12.76
N GLU A 6 -16.73 -13.54 13.95
CA GLU A 6 -16.33 -12.14 14.10
C GLU A 6 -15.15 -11.95 13.14
N GLU A 7 -15.35 -11.15 12.09
CA GLU A 7 -14.27 -10.86 11.15
C GLU A 7 -13.10 -10.31 11.97
N GLU A 8 -11.95 -10.99 11.92
CA GLU A 8 -10.76 -10.58 12.68
C GLU A 8 -10.36 -9.17 12.26
N GLU A 9 -10.39 -8.22 13.20
CA GLU A 9 -10.12 -6.82 12.91
C GLU A 9 -8.63 -6.60 12.60
N VAL A 10 -8.35 -5.97 11.46
CA VAL A 10 -6.98 -5.59 11.05
C VAL A 10 -6.81 -4.08 11.22
N VAL A 11 -6.05 -3.66 12.23
CA VAL A 11 -5.85 -2.24 12.56
C VAL A 11 -4.44 -1.77 12.15
N LEU A 12 -4.37 -0.76 11.29
CA LEU A 12 -3.12 -0.05 10.95
C LEU A 12 -3.03 1.29 11.68
N ARG A 13 -1.96 1.47 12.46
CA ARG A 13 -1.70 2.75 13.14
C ARG A 13 -0.84 3.64 12.25
N LEU A 14 -1.45 4.69 11.70
CA LEU A 14 -0.79 5.64 10.80
C LEU A 14 -0.62 6.99 11.48
N ASP A 15 0.47 7.69 11.18
CA ASP A 15 0.54 9.13 11.46
C ASP A 15 -0.43 9.89 10.55
N ARG A 16 -0.85 11.07 11.01
CA ARG A 16 -1.84 11.88 10.29
C ARG A 16 -1.39 12.23 8.85
N PRO A 17 -0.15 12.68 8.59
CA PRO A 17 0.30 12.93 7.22
C PRO A 17 0.18 11.70 6.30
N THR A 18 0.55 10.52 6.79
CA THR A 18 0.47 9.27 6.03
C THR A 18 -0.98 8.87 5.79
N ALA A 19 -1.85 8.99 6.80
CA ALA A 19 -3.27 8.71 6.65
C ALA A 19 -3.93 9.62 5.60
N THR A 20 -3.63 10.93 5.62
CA THR A 20 -4.12 11.89 4.63
C THR A 20 -3.64 11.54 3.23
N ALA A 21 -2.33 11.29 3.06
CA ALA A 21 -1.78 10.92 1.75
C ALA A 21 -2.43 9.66 1.16
N ILE A 22 -2.71 8.66 1.99
CA ILE A 22 -3.37 7.42 1.54
C ILE A 22 -4.83 7.66 1.18
N ALA A 23 -5.55 8.49 1.95
CA ALA A 23 -6.93 8.84 1.64
C ALA A 23 -7.04 9.57 0.30
N ASP A 24 -6.17 10.56 0.07
CA ASP A 24 -6.12 11.32 -1.18
C ASP A 24 -5.76 10.41 -2.37
N LEU A 25 -4.82 9.49 -2.18
CA LEU A 25 -4.41 8.52 -3.20
C LEU A 25 -5.58 7.61 -3.61
N ILE A 26 -6.29 7.03 -2.63
CA ILE A 26 -7.43 6.14 -2.90
C ILE A 26 -8.55 6.91 -3.60
N TYR A 27 -8.83 8.14 -3.16
CA TYR A 27 -9.81 9.01 -3.80
C TYR A 27 -9.46 9.25 -5.28
N ASN A 28 -8.22 9.66 -5.56
CA ASN A 28 -7.76 9.93 -6.93
C ASN A 28 -7.82 8.69 -7.82
N VAL A 29 -7.47 7.50 -7.32
CA VAL A 29 -7.61 6.25 -8.07
C VAL A 29 -9.07 6.02 -8.47
N GLY A 30 -10.01 6.22 -7.53
CA GLY A 30 -11.44 6.09 -7.80
C GLY A 30 -11.95 7.07 -8.86
N GLU A 31 -11.55 8.33 -8.78
CA GLU A 31 -11.94 9.37 -9.75
C GLU A 31 -11.42 9.04 -11.16
N HIS A 32 -10.15 8.62 -11.27
CA HIS A 32 -9.57 8.25 -12.56
C HIS A 32 -10.26 7.01 -13.15
N GLN A 33 -10.56 6.00 -12.33
CA GLN A 33 -11.31 4.82 -12.78
C GLN A 33 -12.73 5.18 -13.24
N ALA A 34 -13.45 5.99 -12.48
CA ALA A 34 -14.80 6.44 -12.81
C ALA A 34 -14.84 7.26 -14.11
N ALA A 35 -13.81 8.07 -14.35
CA ALA A 35 -13.66 8.86 -15.56
C ALA A 35 -13.10 8.08 -16.76
N GLY A 36 -12.72 6.80 -16.60
CA GLY A 36 -12.06 6.02 -17.66
C GLY A 36 -10.70 6.59 -18.06
N MET A 37 -10.04 7.31 -17.15
CA MET A 37 -8.75 7.95 -17.37
C MET A 37 -7.59 7.07 -16.86
N PRO A 38 -6.39 7.19 -17.43
CA PRO A 38 -5.19 6.55 -16.88
C PRO A 38 -4.98 6.98 -15.43
N ILE A 39 -4.70 6.04 -14.53
CA ILE A 39 -4.39 6.35 -13.13
C ILE A 39 -3.09 7.16 -13.08
N ALA A 40 -3.09 8.25 -12.30
CA ALA A 40 -1.92 9.11 -12.15
C ALA A 40 -0.72 8.33 -11.59
N GLU A 41 0.47 8.63 -12.11
CA GLU A 41 1.71 8.13 -11.54
C GLU A 41 1.93 8.75 -10.16
N LEU A 42 2.37 7.93 -9.21
CA LEU A 42 2.73 8.39 -7.88
C LEU A 42 4.13 9.01 -7.90
N SER A 43 4.32 10.08 -7.13
CA SER A 43 5.66 10.56 -6.83
C SER A 43 6.47 9.51 -6.05
N THR A 44 7.79 9.69 -6.00
CA THR A 44 8.67 8.83 -5.20
C THR A 44 8.24 8.81 -3.74
N ASP A 45 7.94 9.96 -3.15
CA ASP A 45 7.55 10.09 -1.74
C ASP A 45 6.22 9.38 -1.45
N GLU A 46 5.23 9.52 -2.35
CA GLU A 46 3.94 8.82 -2.24
C GLU A 46 4.12 7.32 -2.40
N SER A 47 4.94 6.89 -3.37
CA SER A 47 5.27 5.48 -3.60
C SER A 47 5.93 4.84 -2.38
N GLU A 48 6.87 5.54 -1.75
CA GLU A 48 7.52 5.06 -0.52
C GLU A 48 6.56 4.97 0.66
N ARG A 49 5.69 5.98 0.85
CA ARG A 49 4.68 5.99 1.90
C ARG A 49 3.70 4.84 1.72
N LEU A 50 3.17 4.67 0.51
CA LEU A 50 2.29 3.56 0.17
C LEU A 50 3.00 2.22 0.41
N GLY A 51 4.25 2.08 -0.05
CA GLY A 51 5.04 0.87 0.16
C GLY A 51 5.24 0.50 1.64
N ARG A 52 5.38 1.48 2.54
CA ARG A 52 5.41 1.23 3.99
C ARG A 52 4.06 0.75 4.52
N VAL A 53 2.96 1.41 4.14
CA VAL A 53 1.61 1.03 4.57
C VAL A 53 1.23 -0.38 4.09
N LEU A 54 1.51 -0.71 2.83
CA LEU A 54 1.28 -2.05 2.30
C LEU A 54 2.11 -3.09 3.04
N ARG A 55 3.37 -2.79 3.37
CA ARG A 55 4.20 -3.72 4.15
C ARG A 55 3.59 -4.06 5.50
N ASP A 56 3.10 -3.03 6.20
CA ASP A 56 2.49 -3.19 7.52
C ASP A 56 1.16 -3.92 7.43
N LEU A 57 0.37 -3.67 6.37
CA LEU A 57 -0.86 -4.39 6.08
C LEU A 57 -0.63 -5.89 5.87
N TRP A 58 0.32 -6.27 5.00
CA TRP A 58 0.62 -7.68 4.76
C TRP A 58 1.11 -8.39 6.01
N ARG A 59 1.91 -7.70 6.83
CA ARG A 59 2.35 -8.22 8.12
C ARG A 59 1.17 -8.43 9.08
N ALA A 60 0.24 -7.49 9.15
CA ALA A 60 -0.94 -7.59 10.00
C ALA A 60 -1.89 -8.70 9.53
N LEU A 61 -2.00 -8.91 8.22
CA LEU A 61 -2.76 -9.99 7.61
C LEU A 61 -2.09 -11.37 7.74
N GLY A 62 -0.85 -11.46 8.23
CA GLY A 62 -0.11 -12.71 8.33
C GLY A 62 0.22 -13.37 6.98
N VAL A 63 0.18 -12.61 5.87
CA VAL A 63 0.43 -13.11 4.52
C VAL A 63 1.82 -12.69 4.01
N PRO A 64 2.52 -13.54 3.24
CA PRO A 64 3.82 -13.18 2.69
C PRO A 64 3.70 -12.03 1.69
N LEU A 65 4.69 -11.13 1.71
CA LEU A 65 4.76 -10.03 0.74
C LEU A 65 4.94 -10.60 -0.68
N PRO A 66 4.09 -10.21 -1.65
CA PRO A 66 4.17 -10.70 -3.02
C PRO A 66 5.48 -10.32 -3.73
N TYR A 67 6.21 -9.32 -3.21
CA TYR A 67 7.44 -8.79 -3.79
C TYR A 67 8.60 -8.72 -2.80
N GLY A 68 8.73 -9.69 -1.89
CA GLY A 68 9.77 -9.78 -0.85
C GLY A 68 11.24 -9.87 -1.33
N GLY A 69 11.56 -9.43 -2.55
CA GLY A 69 12.90 -9.53 -3.16
C GLY A 69 13.51 -8.23 -3.66
N VAL A 70 12.79 -7.10 -3.75
CA VAL A 70 13.39 -5.84 -4.22
C VAL A 70 14.02 -5.06 -3.06
N SER A 71 14.86 -5.74 -2.28
CA SER A 71 15.93 -5.04 -1.58
C SER A 71 16.86 -4.56 -2.67
N GLY A 72 17.00 -3.24 -2.85
CA GLY A 72 17.97 -2.63 -3.74
C GLY A 72 19.40 -2.98 -3.32
N LYS A 73 19.82 -4.22 -3.57
CA LYS A 73 21.24 -4.57 -3.61
C LYS A 73 21.79 -3.89 -4.84
N GLU A 74 22.57 -2.85 -4.56
CA GLU A 74 23.53 -2.19 -5.42
C GLU A 74 23.85 -2.99 -6.68
N VAL A 75 23.59 -2.37 -7.83
CA VAL A 75 24.22 -2.76 -9.08
C VAL A 75 25.72 -2.52 -8.89
N HIS A 76 26.44 -3.54 -8.38
CA HIS A 76 27.89 -3.61 -8.52
C HIS A 76 28.18 -3.76 -10.01
N ARG A 77 28.26 -2.61 -10.70
CA ARG A 77 28.83 -2.50 -12.03
C ARG A 77 30.31 -2.87 -11.88
N ARG A 78 30.64 -4.12 -12.17
CA ARG A 78 32.01 -4.54 -12.42
C ARG A 78 32.33 -4.14 -13.85
N ILE A 79 33.13 -3.09 -14.01
CA ILE A 79 33.86 -2.79 -15.25
C ILE A 79 35.17 -3.56 -15.16
#